data_AF-W7SQH0-F1
#
_entry.id   AF-W7SQH0-F1
#
_cell.length_a   1.000
_cell.length_b   1.000
_cell.length_c   1.000
_cell.angle_alpha   90.00
_cell.angle_beta   90.00
_cell.angle_gamma   90.00
#
_symmetry.space_group_name_H-M   'P 1'
#
loop_
_entity.id
_entity.type
_entity.pdbx_description
1 polymer ?
#
loop_
_entity_poly.entity_id
_entity_poly.type
_entity_poly.pdbx_seq_one_letter_code
_entity_poly.pdbx_strand_id
1 'polypeptide(L)'
;MAVRIRLLGGVGAEVGGQPAAVGHTRQQHVFAALAIDVNGVVPVDELVDRVWGNRAPQRATGTLQSYLTRLRGALPELAFLRRSGGYVLEVADPLAVDVHLFEHLVRPGPDVGRAGAGDRAVRAGP
;
A
#
# COMPACT_ATOMS: atom_id res chain seq x y z
N MET A 1 5.68 17.98 1.73
CA MET A 1 5.39 17.61 3.13
C MET A 1 5.42 16.09 3.23
N ALA A 2 5.82 15.53 4.37
CA ALA A 2 5.83 14.08 4.54
C ALA A 2 4.40 13.55 4.62
N VAL A 3 4.09 12.52 3.83
CA VAL A 3 2.80 11.82 3.85
C VAL A 3 3.02 10.43 4.43
N ARG A 4 2.11 9.95 5.27
CA ARG A 4 2.07 8.57 5.76
C ARG A 4 0.69 7.99 5.51
N ILE A 5 0.63 6.72 5.14
CA ILE A 5 -0.60 5.97 4.89
C ILE A 5 -0.67 4.82 5.88
N ARG A 6 -1.82 4.70 6.54
CA ARG A 6 -2.09 3.68 7.55
C ARG A 6 -3.17 2.75 7.05
N LEU A 7 -2.89 1.45 7.02
CA LEU A 7 -3.81 0.39 6.64
C LEU A 7 -3.90 -0.69 7.73
N LEU A 8 -2.88 -0.80 8.60
CA LEU A 8 -2.83 -1.76 9.70
C LEU A 8 -3.55 -1.19 10.93
N GLY A 9 -4.74 -1.70 11.20
CA GLY A 9 -5.58 -1.31 12.35
C GLY A 9 -6.60 -0.19 12.07
N GLY A 10 -6.44 0.53 10.97
CA GLY A 10 -7.43 1.51 10.50
C GLY A 10 -6.93 2.24 9.25
N VAL A 11 -7.85 2.51 8.32
CA VAL A 11 -7.52 3.16 7.04
C VAL A 11 -7.48 4.68 7.20
N GLY A 12 -6.31 5.27 7.00
CA GLY A 12 -6.10 6.70 7.17
C GLY A 12 -4.85 7.23 6.46
N ALA A 13 -4.71 8.56 6.44
CA ALA A 13 -3.50 9.23 5.97
C ALA A 13 -3.10 10.32 6.99
N GLU A 14 -1.81 10.63 7.04
CA GLU A 14 -1.26 11.74 7.80
C GLU A 14 -0.41 12.62 6.87
N VAL A 15 -0.64 13.93 6.89
CA VAL A 15 0.08 14.91 6.08
C VAL A 15 0.77 15.89 7.01
N GLY A 16 2.11 15.98 6.92
CA GLY A 16 2.89 16.84 7.82
C GLY A 16 2.71 16.47 9.30
N GLY A 17 2.40 15.20 9.60
CA GLY A 17 2.13 14.72 10.95
C GLY A 17 0.72 15.02 11.48
N GLN A 18 -0.19 15.56 10.65
CA GLN A 18 -1.59 15.77 11.02
C GLN A 18 -2.49 14.74 10.34
N PRO A 19 -3.48 14.16 11.06
CA PRO A 19 -4.45 13.25 10.46
C PRO A 19 -5.24 13.92 9.33
N ALA A 20 -5.29 13.27 8.17
CA ALA A 20 -6.08 13.68 7.03
C ALA A 20 -7.27 12.72 6.84
N ALA A 21 -8.47 13.29 6.69
CA ALA A 21 -9.70 12.51 6.64
C ALA A 21 -9.88 11.85 5.26
N VAL A 22 -9.72 10.53 5.21
CA VAL A 22 -9.97 9.73 3.99
C VAL A 22 -11.46 9.62 3.66
N GLY A 23 -12.36 9.88 4.63
CA GLY A 23 -13.82 9.81 4.45
C GLY A 23 -14.45 8.53 4.99
N HIS A 24 -15.67 8.23 4.54
CA HIS A 24 -16.46 7.08 5.03
C HIS A 24 -15.90 5.72 4.59
N THR A 25 -16.37 4.62 5.19
CA THR A 25 -15.88 3.24 4.96
C THR A 25 -15.70 2.85 3.49
N ARG A 26 -16.65 3.17 2.60
CA ARG A 26 -16.47 2.88 1.15
C ARG A 26 -15.34 3.66 0.47
N GLN A 27 -15.11 4.91 0.86
CA GLN A 27 -14.03 5.73 0.34
C GLN A 27 -12.68 5.24 0.89
N GLN A 28 -12.66 4.83 2.15
CA GLN A 28 -11.53 4.13 2.77
C GLN A 28 -11.19 2.82 2.02
N HIS A 29 -12.16 2.00 1.63
CA HIS A 29 -11.89 0.79 0.84
C HIS A 29 -11.24 1.11 -0.51
N VAL A 30 -11.72 2.11 -1.25
CA VAL A 30 -11.09 2.53 -2.52
C VAL A 30 -9.66 3.01 -2.28
N PHE A 31 -9.46 3.80 -1.24
CA PHE A 31 -8.14 4.30 -0.87
C PHE A 31 -7.18 3.15 -0.51
N ALA A 32 -7.60 2.23 0.35
CA ALA A 32 -6.82 1.07 0.74
C ALA A 32 -6.48 0.17 -0.45
N ALA A 33 -7.44 -0.09 -1.35
CA ALA A 33 -7.22 -0.91 -2.53
C ALA A 33 -6.15 -0.35 -3.47
N LEU A 34 -5.99 0.97 -3.54
CA LEU A 34 -4.92 1.63 -4.28
C LEU A 34 -3.62 1.75 -3.47
N ALA A 35 -3.71 1.93 -2.16
CA ALA A 35 -2.55 2.07 -1.29
C ALA A 35 -1.79 0.75 -1.06
N ILE A 36 -2.42 -0.39 -1.27
CA ILE A 36 -1.75 -1.70 -1.26
C ILE A 36 -0.80 -1.85 -2.46
N ASP A 37 -1.15 -1.25 -3.60
CA ASP A 37 -0.37 -1.32 -4.85
C ASP A 37 0.12 0.08 -5.26
N VAL A 38 0.65 0.86 -4.32
CA VAL A 38 1.16 2.20 -4.65
C VAL A 38 2.17 2.15 -5.78
N ASN A 39 2.15 3.18 -6.63
CA ASN A 39 2.95 3.27 -7.86
C ASN A 39 2.65 2.18 -8.91
N GLY A 40 1.72 1.25 -8.64
CA GLY A 40 1.20 0.26 -9.58
C GLY A 40 -0.17 0.64 -10.13
N VAL A 41 -0.43 0.29 -11.40
CA VAL A 41 -1.76 0.49 -11.99
C VAL A 41 -2.67 -0.65 -11.55
N VAL A 42 -3.76 -0.31 -10.86
CA VAL A 42 -4.84 -1.25 -10.54
C VAL A 42 -5.97 -1.07 -11.55
N PRO A 43 -6.32 -2.10 -12.35
CA PRO A 43 -7.43 -2.07 -13.29
C PRO A 43 -8.77 -1.69 -12.64
N VAL A 44 -9.67 -1.04 -13.39
CA VAL A 44 -10.99 -0.65 -12.86
C VAL A 44 -11.78 -1.85 -12.37
N ASP A 45 -11.83 -2.94 -13.14
CA ASP A 45 -12.63 -4.11 -12.77
C ASP A 45 -12.08 -4.77 -11.49
N GLU A 46 -10.76 -4.80 -11.33
CA GLU A 46 -10.12 -5.29 -10.11
C GLU A 46 -10.38 -4.36 -8.91
N LEU A 47 -10.32 -3.04 -9.09
CA LEU A 47 -10.72 -2.10 -8.04
C LEU A 47 -12.18 -2.28 -7.64
N VAL A 48 -13.05 -2.53 -8.62
CA VAL A 48 -14.47 -2.78 -8.35
C VAL A 48 -14.64 -4.07 -7.55
N ASP A 49 -13.94 -5.13 -7.93
CA ASP A 49 -13.99 -6.40 -7.22
C ASP A 49 -13.43 -6.28 -5.79
N ARG A 50 -12.25 -5.68 -5.62
CA ARG A 50 -11.63 -5.47 -4.29
C ARG A 50 -12.51 -4.63 -3.36
N VAL A 51 -13.18 -3.61 -3.88
CA VAL A 51 -13.98 -2.69 -3.05
C VAL A 51 -15.36 -3.25 -2.77
N TRP A 52 -16.04 -3.88 -3.73
CA TRP A 52 -17.44 -4.30 -3.62
C TRP A 52 -17.68 -5.80 -3.66
N GLY A 53 -16.75 -6.59 -4.21
CA GLY A 53 -16.91 -8.01 -4.51
C GLY A 53 -18.21 -8.30 -5.25
N ASN A 54 -18.93 -9.34 -4.81
CA ASN A 54 -20.22 -9.75 -5.37
C ASN A 54 -21.37 -8.74 -5.18
N ARG A 55 -21.14 -7.60 -4.51
CA ARG A 55 -22.17 -6.57 -4.22
C ARG A 55 -21.86 -5.25 -4.92
N ALA A 56 -21.28 -5.31 -6.11
CA ALA A 56 -21.04 -4.13 -6.94
C ALA A 56 -22.37 -3.46 -7.36
N PRO A 57 -22.47 -2.11 -7.30
CA PRO A 57 -23.65 -1.41 -7.78
C PRO A 57 -23.69 -1.45 -9.31
N GLN A 58 -24.88 -1.29 -9.90
CA GLN A 58 -25.06 -1.30 -11.36
C GLN A 58 -24.18 -0.29 -12.11
N ARG A 59 -23.78 0.81 -11.45
CA ARG A 59 -22.87 1.83 -11.99
C ARG A 59 -21.55 1.92 -11.21
N ALA A 60 -20.93 0.78 -10.93
CA ALA A 60 -19.70 0.68 -10.14
C ALA A 60 -18.60 1.64 -10.59
N THR A 61 -18.31 1.73 -11.89
CA THR A 61 -17.30 2.63 -12.43
C THR A 61 -17.59 4.11 -12.13
N GLY A 62 -18.85 4.54 -12.27
CA GLY A 62 -19.24 5.92 -11.95
C GLY A 62 -19.18 6.21 -10.45
N THR A 63 -19.54 5.24 -9.62
CA THR A 63 -19.38 5.33 -8.16
C THR A 63 -17.92 5.41 -7.76
N LEU A 64 -17.05 4.59 -8.35
CA LEU A 64 -15.60 4.59 -8.13
C LEU A 64 -14.99 5.96 -8.48
N GLN A 65 -15.33 6.51 -9.64
CA GLN A 65 -14.90 7.85 -10.06
C GLN A 65 -15.32 8.93 -9.06
N SER A 66 -16.55 8.84 -8.54
CA SER A 66 -17.05 9.77 -7.53
C SER A 66 -16.24 9.73 -6.24
N TYR A 67 -15.86 8.53 -5.78
CA TYR A 67 -15.00 8.38 -4.61
C TYR A 67 -13.57 8.87 -4.86
N LEU A 68 -13.00 8.63 -6.04
CA LEU A 68 -11.68 9.16 -6.41
C LEU A 68 -11.66 10.68 -6.48
N THR A 69 -12.72 11.31 -6.98
CA THR A 69 -12.85 12.78 -6.97
C THR A 69 -12.87 13.32 -5.53
N ARG A 70 -13.60 12.67 -4.62
CA ARG A 70 -13.62 13.04 -3.20
C ARG A 70 -12.27 12.85 -2.53
N LEU A 71 -11.58 11.75 -2.83
CA LEU A 71 -10.24 11.47 -2.33
C LEU A 71 -9.24 12.54 -2.77
N ARG A 72 -9.24 12.93 -4.05
CA ARG A 72 -8.39 14.02 -4.55
C ARG A 72 -8.66 15.36 -3.85
N GLY A 73 -9.91 15.65 -3.51
CA GLY A 73 -10.27 16.86 -2.79
C GLY A 73 -9.87 16.82 -1.31
N ALA A 74 -9.98 15.66 -0.67
CA ALA A 74 -9.66 15.49 0.75
C ALA A 74 -8.16 15.31 1.02
N LEU A 75 -7.41 14.82 0.04
CA LEU A 75 -6.00 14.46 0.13
C LEU A 75 -5.23 15.06 -1.07
N PRO A 76 -5.13 16.39 -1.18
CA PRO A 76 -4.49 17.04 -2.33
C PRO A 76 -3.00 16.72 -2.45
N GLU A 77 -2.35 16.24 -1.39
CA GLU A 77 -0.95 15.82 -1.37
C GLU A 77 -0.72 14.44 -1.97
N LEU A 78 -1.79 13.67 -2.24
CA LEU A 78 -1.74 12.34 -2.81
C LEU A 78 -2.20 12.32 -4.27
N ALA A 79 -1.40 11.67 -5.11
CA ALA A 79 -1.61 11.66 -6.56
C ALA A 79 -2.44 10.43 -7.00
N PHE A 80 -3.76 10.60 -7.08
CA PHE A 80 -4.66 9.60 -7.65
C PHE A 80 -4.81 9.79 -9.17
N LEU A 81 -4.09 9.02 -9.98
CA LEU A 81 -4.04 9.20 -11.43
C LEU A 81 -4.77 8.09 -12.17
N ARG A 82 -5.33 8.43 -13.34
CA ARG A 82 -5.87 7.43 -14.28
C ARG A 82 -4.78 7.02 -15.26
N ARG A 83 -4.58 5.71 -15.42
CA ARG A 83 -3.55 5.11 -16.28
C ARG A 83 -4.06 3.82 -16.89
N SER A 84 -3.90 3.64 -18.21
CA SER A 84 -4.14 2.36 -18.91
C SER A 84 -5.43 1.61 -18.51
N GLY A 85 -6.56 2.30 -18.41
CA GLY A 85 -7.84 1.68 -18.03
C GLY A 85 -8.02 1.39 -16.53
N GLY A 86 -7.05 1.74 -15.70
CA GLY A 86 -7.05 1.63 -14.24
C GLY A 86 -6.72 2.94 -13.53
N TYR A 87 -6.42 2.82 -12.24
CA TYR A 87 -5.98 3.91 -11.39
C TYR A 87 -4.70 3.54 -10.66
N VAL A 88 -3.88 4.55 -10.37
CA VAL A 88 -2.67 4.44 -9.56
C VAL A 88 -2.72 5.49 -8.46
N LEU A 89 -2.25 5.13 -7.27
CA LEU A 89 -1.88 6.07 -6.23
C LEU A 89 -0.35 6.22 -6.26
N GLU A 90 0.13 7.35 -6.74
CA GLU A 90 1.57 7.63 -6.77
C GLU A 90 2.02 8.22 -5.42
N VAL A 91 3.11 7.67 -4.88
CA VAL A 91 3.77 8.13 -3.66
C VAL A 91 5.29 8.17 -3.88
N ALA A 92 5.95 9.19 -3.34
CA ALA A 92 7.39 9.36 -3.50
C ALA A 92 8.20 8.26 -2.78
N ASP A 93 7.72 7.82 -1.61
CA ASP A 93 8.33 6.76 -0.81
C ASP A 93 7.30 5.64 -0.55
N PRO A 94 7.46 4.43 -1.10
CA PRO A 94 6.59 3.30 -0.82
C PRO A 94 6.54 2.92 0.67
N LEU A 95 7.61 3.17 1.44
CA LEU A 95 7.65 2.87 2.88
C LEU A 95 6.84 3.88 3.72
N ALA A 96 6.27 4.91 3.09
CA ALA A 96 5.25 5.76 3.69
C ALA A 96 3.94 4.98 3.98
N VAL A 97 3.74 3.82 3.35
CA VAL A 97 2.61 2.93 3.59
C VAL A 97 3.02 1.89 4.63
N ASP A 98 2.27 1.82 5.74
CA ASP A 98 2.62 0.93 6.87
C ASP A 98 2.67 -0.56 6.53
N VAL A 99 1.86 -1.04 5.58
CA VAL A 99 1.93 -2.40 5.04
C VAL A 99 3.28 -2.67 4.39
N HIS A 100 3.76 -1.78 3.53
CA HIS A 100 5.06 -1.95 2.87
C HIS A 100 6.23 -1.79 3.85
N LEU A 101 6.10 -0.87 4.81
CA LEU A 101 7.07 -0.74 5.90
C LEU A 101 7.15 -2.03 6.71
N PHE A 102 6.01 -2.61 7.07
CA PHE A 102 5.94 -3.88 7.80
C PHE A 102 6.58 -5.02 6.99
N GLU A 103 6.23 -5.18 5.72
CA GLU A 103 6.82 -6.19 4.84
C GLU A 103 8.33 -6.03 4.70
N HIS A 104 8.82 -4.79 4.60
CA HIS A 104 10.24 -4.48 4.53
C HIS A 104 10.97 -4.88 5.82
N LEU A 105 10.37 -4.62 6.99
CA LEU A 105 10.97 -4.91 8.29
C LEU A 105 10.91 -6.41 8.66
N VAL A 106 9.90 -7.15 8.20
CA VAL A 106 9.71 -8.57 8.51
C VAL A 106 10.41 -9.49 7.52
N ARG A 107 10.76 -9.00 6.32
CA ARG A 107 11.59 -9.77 5.39
C ARG A 107 12.92 -10.12 6.07
N PRO A 108 13.26 -11.42 6.21
CA PRO A 108 14.56 -11.82 6.70
C PRO A 108 15.63 -11.13 5.86
N GLY A 109 16.60 -10.48 6.50
CA GLY A 109 17.82 -10.08 5.81
C GLY A 109 18.42 -11.31 5.12
N PRO A 110 19.14 -11.17 3.99
CA PRO A 110 19.84 -12.29 3.41
C PRO A 110 20.64 -12.96 4.53
N ASP A 111 20.49 -14.28 4.68
CA ASP A 111 21.27 -15.07 5.62
C ASP A 111 22.73 -14.63 5.45
N VAL A 112 23.24 -13.85 6.41
CA VAL A 112 24.68 -13.67 6.56
C VAL A 112 25.15 -14.98 7.15
N GLY A 113 25.20 -15.98 6.26
CA GLY A 113 25.66 -17.31 6.56
C GLY A 113 26.99 -17.17 7.28
N ARG A 114 27.07 -17.81 8.43
CA ARG A 114 28.27 -18.02 9.24
C ARG A 114 29.50 -18.27 8.36
N ALA A 115 30.19 -17.21 7.99
CA ALA A 115 31.59 -17.26 7.57
C ALA A 115 32.41 -17.16 8.85
N GLY A 116 32.68 -18.30 9.47
CA GLY A 116 33.54 -18.35 10.66
C GLY A 116 33.17 -19.46 11.63
N ALA A 117 33.51 -20.70 11.28
CA ALA A 117 33.95 -21.73 12.22
C ALA A 117 34.25 -23.02 11.44
N GLY A 118 35.26 -22.94 10.58
CA GLY A 118 35.92 -24.10 9.97
C GLY A 118 37.41 -24.11 10.28
N ASP A 119 37.82 -23.54 11.41
CA ASP A 119 39.15 -23.73 11.97
C ASP A 119 39.03 -24.47 13.30
N ARG A 120 39.03 -25.81 13.19
CA ARG A 120 39.49 -26.70 14.26
C ARG A 120 40.18 -27.89 13.63
N ALA A 121 41.49 -27.73 13.47
CA ALA A 121 42.45 -28.81 13.61
C ALA A 121 42.28 -29.54 14.98
N VAL A 122 42.93 -30.71 15.08
CA VAL A 122 43.03 -31.68 16.20
C VAL A 122 42.01 -32.83 16.05
N ARG A 123 42.36 -34.12 15.80
CA ARG A 123 43.47 -34.94 16.35
C ARG A 123 43.74 -36.26 15.57
N ALA A 124 45.00 -36.70 15.60
CA ALA A 124 45.59 -38.06 15.58
C ALA A 124 44.67 -39.29 15.39
N GLY A 125 44.98 -40.23 14.48
CA GLY A 125 45.90 -41.39 14.70
C GLY A 125 45.08 -42.70 14.67
N PRO A 126 45.61 -43.89 14.33
CA PRO A 126 46.96 -44.38 14.59
C PRO A 126 47.85 -44.60 13.36
#